data_AF-A0A4Y8SK42-F1
#
_entry.id   AF-A0A4Y8SK42-F1
#
_cell.length_a   1.000
_cell.length_b   1.000
_cell.length_c   1.000
_cell.angle_alpha   90.00
_cell.angle_beta   90.00
_cell.angle_gamma   90.00
#
_symmetry.space_group_name_H-M   'P 1'
#
loop_
_entity.id
_entity.type
_entity.pdbx_description
1 polymer ?
#
loop_
_entity_poly.entity_id
_entity_poly.type
_entity_poly.pdbx_seq_one_letter_code
_entity_poly.pdbx_strand_id
1 'polypeptide(L)'
;MDAPIRSFNVNDPIVWTGNLEDDCTALWCGLMLRAEWMEEDYWWWRVCDTKRADVIIDDANSTDERFIDGEVSRARAESVAKQYINTISGKIAGKFVITKTFKVTGRGIVFAGYIEDGSLSSGNTIEFVTPFYIWHRKICGVEGLLDPSASKINTGLLIECRNEFEINELQEWEPENQVAVVFEK
;
A
#
# COMPACT_ATOMS: atom_id res chain seq x y z
N MET A 1 -30.45 -3.02 9.98
CA MET A 1 -29.00 -2.94 9.75
C MET A 1 -28.54 -1.67 10.41
N ASP A 2 -27.73 -1.78 11.46
CA ASP A 2 -27.19 -0.61 12.15
C ASP A 2 -26.09 0.03 11.30
N ALA A 3 -26.08 1.36 11.25
CA ALA A 3 -25.05 2.08 10.52
C ALA A 3 -23.68 1.84 11.17
N PRO A 4 -22.60 1.69 10.38
CA PRO A 4 -21.27 1.44 10.94
C PRO A 4 -20.81 2.61 11.82
N ILE A 5 -20.33 2.29 13.03
CA ILE A 5 -19.76 3.25 13.97
C ILE A 5 -18.46 3.76 13.37
N ARG A 6 -18.38 5.06 13.10
CA ARG A 6 -17.15 5.68 12.58
C ARG A 6 -16.22 6.03 13.73
N SER A 7 -15.09 5.34 13.82
CA SER A 7 -13.97 5.81 14.65
C SER A 7 -13.03 6.70 13.83
N PHE A 8 -12.55 7.77 14.45
CA PHE A 8 -11.53 8.67 13.91
C PHE A 8 -10.25 8.68 14.75
N ASN A 9 -10.18 7.90 15.83
CA ASN A 9 -9.06 7.85 16.75
C ASN A 9 -8.38 6.49 16.69
N VAL A 10 -7.05 6.50 16.53
CA VAL A 10 -6.22 5.30 16.43
C VAL A 10 -6.28 4.39 17.67
N ASN A 11 -6.74 4.92 18.80
CA ASN A 11 -6.87 4.18 20.06
C ASN A 11 -8.26 3.54 20.25
N ASP A 12 -9.23 3.88 19.41
CA ASP A 12 -10.55 3.26 19.48
C ASP A 12 -10.48 1.83 18.94
N PRO A 13 -11.30 0.91 19.48
CA PRO A 13 -11.40 -0.44 18.95
C PRO A 13 -11.94 -0.44 17.52
N ILE A 14 -11.49 -1.41 16.74
CA ILE A 14 -12.11 -1.75 15.46
C ILE A 14 -13.37 -2.55 15.77
N VAL A 15 -14.53 -2.05 15.35
CA VAL A 15 -15.82 -2.68 15.59
C VAL A 15 -16.39 -3.17 14.27
N TRP A 16 -16.54 -4.48 14.13
CA TRP A 16 -17.14 -5.13 12.98
C TRP A 16 -18.66 -5.10 13.03
N THR A 17 -19.28 -4.85 11.89
CA THR A 17 -20.73 -4.80 11.68
C THR A 17 -21.10 -5.64 10.46
N GLY A 18 -22.38 -6.02 10.31
CA GLY A 18 -22.82 -6.93 9.26
C GLY A 18 -22.90 -8.38 9.74
N ASN A 19 -22.79 -9.33 8.81
CA ASN A 19 -22.83 -10.76 9.12
C ASN A 19 -21.41 -11.28 9.35
N LEU A 20 -21.05 -11.55 10.61
CA LEU A 20 -19.71 -12.06 10.97
C LEU A 20 -19.42 -13.48 10.43
N GLU A 21 -20.44 -14.18 9.93
CA GLU A 21 -20.37 -15.51 9.33
C GLU A 21 -20.42 -15.48 7.79
N ASP A 22 -20.55 -14.30 7.17
CA ASP A 22 -20.67 -14.17 5.71
C ASP A 22 -19.96 -12.90 5.22
N ASP A 23 -20.58 -11.73 5.29
CA ASP A 23 -20.00 -10.44 4.88
C ASP A 23 -20.11 -9.40 6.00
N CYS A 24 -18.95 -8.91 6.45
CA CYS A 24 -18.84 -7.94 7.51
C CYS A 24 -17.84 -6.84 7.19
N THR A 25 -18.09 -5.65 7.76
CA THR A 25 -17.26 -4.46 7.56
C THR A 25 -17.00 -3.71 8.85
N ALA A 26 -15.89 -2.97 8.89
CA ALA A 26 -15.59 -2.02 9.95
C ALA A 26 -15.12 -0.68 9.36
N LEU A 27 -15.49 0.43 10.00
CA LEU A 27 -14.99 1.77 9.67
C LEU A 27 -14.07 2.26 10.78
N TRP A 28 -12.80 2.51 10.45
CA TRP A 28 -11.80 2.86 11.45
C TRP A 28 -10.73 3.80 10.89
N CYS A 29 -10.54 4.96 11.54
CA CYS A 29 -9.55 5.98 11.16
C CYS A 29 -9.65 6.48 9.71
N GLY A 30 -10.86 6.50 9.14
CA GLY A 30 -11.07 6.84 7.73
C GLY A 30 -10.77 5.70 6.76
N LEU A 31 -10.52 4.49 7.27
CA LEU A 31 -10.42 3.26 6.49
C LEU A 31 -11.72 2.47 6.55
N MET A 32 -11.97 1.69 5.49
CA MET A 32 -12.97 0.63 5.47
C MET A 32 -12.26 -0.72 5.40
N LEU A 33 -12.59 -1.59 6.35
CA LEU A 33 -12.15 -2.97 6.37
C LEU A 33 -13.35 -3.85 5.99
N ARG A 34 -13.12 -4.89 5.19
CA ARG A 34 -14.13 -5.90 4.83
C ARG A 34 -13.55 -7.30 4.99
N ALA A 35 -14.38 -8.22 5.45
CA ALA A 35 -14.12 -9.65 5.40
C ALA A 35 -15.39 -10.34 4.89
N GLU A 36 -15.23 -11.20 3.87
CA GLU A 36 -16.33 -11.82 3.12
C GLU A 36 -16.04 -13.30 2.89
N TRP A 37 -17.03 -14.18 3.10
CA TRP A 37 -17.00 -15.57 2.71
C TRP A 37 -17.27 -15.69 1.22
N MET A 38 -16.34 -16.31 0.49
CA MET A 38 -16.40 -16.46 -0.96
C MET A 38 -16.97 -17.81 -1.36
N GLU A 39 -17.50 -17.89 -2.58
CA GLU A 39 -18.09 -19.11 -3.13
C GLU A 39 -17.09 -20.28 -3.25
N GLU A 40 -15.78 -20.00 -3.29
CA GLU A 40 -14.72 -21.02 -3.35
C GLU A 40 -14.21 -21.49 -1.97
N ASP A 41 -15.08 -21.47 -0.95
CA ASP A 41 -14.84 -21.98 0.41
C ASP A 41 -13.66 -21.31 1.14
N TYR A 42 -13.51 -20.00 0.99
CA TYR A 42 -12.51 -19.22 1.73
C TYR A 42 -13.01 -17.82 2.09
N TRP A 43 -12.42 -17.25 3.13
CA TRP A 43 -12.61 -15.85 3.50
C TRP A 43 -11.65 -14.94 2.75
N TRP A 44 -12.23 -13.95 2.08
CA TRP A 44 -11.56 -12.82 1.47
C TRP A 44 -11.53 -11.62 2.43
N TRP A 45 -10.54 -10.74 2.30
CA TRP A 45 -10.43 -9.51 3.07
C TRP A 45 -9.90 -8.35 2.23
N ARG A 46 -10.19 -7.13 2.69
CA ARG A 46 -9.77 -5.88 2.03
C ARG A 46 -9.66 -4.73 3.04
N VAL A 47 -8.75 -3.81 2.76
CA VAL A 47 -8.63 -2.51 3.44
C VAL A 47 -8.58 -1.39 2.40
N CYS A 48 -9.40 -0.36 2.57
CA CYS A 48 -9.49 0.79 1.66
C CYS A 48 -9.41 2.13 2.40
N ASP A 49 -8.86 3.14 1.73
CA ASP A 49 -8.93 4.54 2.17
C ASP A 49 -10.23 5.20 1.67
N THR A 50 -11.17 5.43 2.59
CA THR A 50 -12.47 6.02 2.26
C THR A 50 -12.41 7.49 1.87
N LYS A 51 -11.29 8.17 2.16
CA LYS A 51 -11.08 9.58 1.76
C LYS A 51 -10.51 9.69 0.35
N ARG A 52 -9.89 8.63 -0.16
CA ARG A 52 -9.27 8.58 -1.50
C ARG A 52 -10.08 7.69 -2.43
N ALA A 53 -11.39 7.93 -2.50
CA ALA A 53 -12.34 7.22 -3.37
C ALA A 53 -12.32 5.70 -3.21
N ASP A 54 -12.18 5.22 -1.96
CA ASP A 54 -12.14 3.79 -1.62
C ASP A 54 -11.02 3.01 -2.33
N VAL A 55 -9.91 3.67 -2.69
CA VAL A 55 -8.72 3.01 -3.22
C VAL A 55 -8.21 1.95 -2.24
N ILE A 56 -7.76 0.82 -2.79
CA ILE A 56 -7.33 -0.36 -2.03
C ILE A 56 -5.94 -0.09 -1.45
N ILE A 57 -5.79 -0.27 -0.15
CA ILE A 57 -4.49 -0.26 0.54
C ILE A 57 -3.86 -1.66 0.45
N ASP A 58 -4.67 -2.70 0.70
CA ASP A 58 -4.29 -4.09 0.56
C ASP A 58 -5.54 -4.98 0.54
N ASP A 59 -5.43 -6.16 -0.05
CA ASP A 59 -6.50 -7.15 -0.08
C ASP A 59 -5.95 -8.58 -0.19
N ALA A 60 -6.84 -9.56 -0.12
CA ALA A 60 -6.46 -10.96 -0.29
C ALA A 60 -5.98 -11.28 -1.72
N ASN A 61 -6.31 -10.47 -2.73
CA ASN A 61 -5.87 -10.69 -4.12
C ASN A 61 -4.39 -10.38 -4.32
N SER A 62 -3.82 -9.51 -3.48
CA SER A 62 -2.40 -9.16 -3.52
C SER A 62 -1.48 -10.25 -2.92
N THR A 63 -2.07 -11.33 -2.39
CA THR A 63 -1.38 -12.40 -1.66
C THR A 63 -1.87 -13.78 -2.10
N ASP A 64 -1.07 -14.83 -1.85
CA ASP A 64 -1.53 -16.22 -2.01
C ASP A 64 -2.25 -16.75 -0.75
N GLU A 65 -2.61 -15.87 0.20
CA GLU A 65 -3.21 -16.25 1.48
C GLU A 65 -4.70 -16.57 1.31
N ARG A 66 -5.13 -17.73 1.81
CA ARG A 66 -6.55 -18.10 1.92
C ARG A 66 -6.86 -18.53 3.35
N PHE A 67 -7.94 -18.00 3.91
CA PHE A 67 -8.37 -18.32 5.27
C PHE A 67 -9.70 -19.07 5.24
N ILE A 68 -9.90 -20.01 6.15
CA ILE A 68 -11.18 -20.71 6.33
C ILE A 68 -12.00 -20.16 7.50
N ASP A 69 -11.45 -19.16 8.20
CA ASP A 69 -12.04 -18.56 9.40
C ASP A 69 -12.13 -17.04 9.24
N GLY A 70 -13.34 -16.51 9.42
CA GLY A 70 -13.62 -15.08 9.32
C GLY A 70 -12.93 -14.27 10.39
N GLU A 71 -12.67 -14.85 11.56
CA GLU A 71 -11.90 -14.17 12.61
C GLU A 71 -10.46 -13.90 12.14
N VAL A 72 -9.83 -14.88 11.47
CA VAL A 72 -8.48 -14.73 10.91
C VAL A 72 -8.47 -13.69 9.79
N SER A 73 -9.47 -13.71 8.91
CA SER A 73 -9.61 -12.75 7.81
C SER A 73 -9.78 -11.31 8.33
N ARG A 74 -10.64 -11.12 9.35
CA ARG A 74 -10.80 -9.85 10.05
C ARG A 74 -9.51 -9.39 10.72
N ALA A 75 -8.84 -10.28 11.45
CA ALA A 75 -7.57 -9.95 12.11
C ALA A 75 -6.48 -9.53 11.10
N ARG A 76 -6.47 -10.12 9.90
CA ARG A 76 -5.58 -9.72 8.82
C ARG A 76 -5.86 -8.30 8.34
N ALA A 77 -7.12 -7.99 8.04
CA ALA A 77 -7.54 -6.64 7.65
C ALA A 77 -7.19 -5.61 8.75
N GLU A 78 -7.40 -5.94 10.02
CA GLU A 78 -7.04 -5.08 11.13
C GLU A 78 -5.53 -4.81 11.22
N SER A 79 -4.73 -5.86 11.04
CA SER A 79 -3.27 -5.76 11.07
C SER A 79 -2.75 -4.82 9.98
N VAL A 80 -3.25 -4.99 8.75
CA VAL A 80 -2.92 -4.12 7.61
C VAL A 80 -3.35 -2.67 7.88
N ALA A 81 -4.58 -2.46 8.34
CA ALA A 81 -5.09 -1.12 8.65
C ALA A 81 -4.22 -0.41 9.71
N LYS A 82 -3.88 -1.11 10.80
CA LYS A 82 -3.01 -0.58 11.86
C LYS A 82 -1.61 -0.27 11.34
N GLN A 83 -1.03 -1.15 10.52
CA GLN A 83 0.28 -0.92 9.91
C GLN A 83 0.27 0.32 9.01
N TYR A 84 -0.74 0.46 8.17
CA TYR A 84 -0.90 1.61 7.29
C TYR A 84 -0.99 2.93 8.08
N ILE A 85 -1.86 2.99 9.09
CA ILE A 85 -2.01 4.18 9.94
C ILE A 85 -0.70 4.53 10.64
N ASN A 86 0.03 3.54 11.16
CA ASN A 86 1.32 3.77 11.80
C ASN A 86 2.35 4.38 10.83
N THR A 87 2.40 3.89 9.58
CA THR A 87 3.30 4.44 8.55
C THR A 87 2.95 5.88 8.23
N ILE A 88 1.69 6.19 7.92
CA ILE A 88 1.30 7.55 7.49
C ILE A 88 1.28 8.57 8.64
N SER A 89 1.26 8.10 9.88
CA SER A 89 1.45 8.94 11.07
C SER A 89 2.92 9.27 11.33
N GLY A 90 3.84 8.62 10.60
CA GLY A 90 5.27 8.87 10.68
C GLY A 90 5.70 10.24 10.14
N LYS A 91 6.93 10.63 10.46
CA LYS A 91 7.51 11.88 9.96
C LYS A 91 7.78 11.77 8.46
N ILE A 92 7.33 12.76 7.69
CA ILE A 92 7.63 12.81 6.25
C ILE A 92 9.13 13.10 6.06
N ALA A 93 9.80 12.21 5.32
CA ALA A 93 11.20 12.33 4.92
C ALA A 93 11.37 13.17 3.65
N GLY A 94 10.39 13.12 2.74
CA GLY A 94 10.43 13.88 1.49
C GLY A 94 9.37 13.47 0.48
N LYS A 95 9.53 13.96 -0.75
CA LYS A 95 8.69 13.63 -1.92
C LYS A 95 9.56 13.21 -3.09
N PHE A 96 9.08 12.21 -3.83
CA PHE A 96 9.75 11.65 -4.98
C PHE A 96 8.82 11.64 -6.19
N VAL A 97 9.31 12.09 -7.34
CA VAL A 97 8.55 12.04 -8.60
C VAL A 97 8.96 10.80 -9.38
N ILE A 98 8.08 9.81 -9.43
CA ILE A 98 8.29 8.57 -10.18
C ILE A 98 8.01 8.86 -11.64
N THR A 99 9.04 8.78 -12.49
CA THR A 99 8.92 9.03 -13.93
C THR A 99 8.82 7.73 -14.71
N LYS A 100 9.58 6.70 -14.30
CA LYS A 100 9.62 5.39 -14.96
C LYS A 100 9.87 4.29 -13.95
N THR A 101 9.43 3.09 -14.27
CA THR A 101 9.78 1.87 -13.53
C THR A 101 10.62 0.96 -14.44
N PHE A 102 11.50 0.14 -13.84
CA PHE A 102 12.20 -0.91 -14.56
C PHE A 102 12.54 -2.07 -13.63
N LYS A 103 12.36 -3.29 -14.15
CA LYS A 103 12.73 -4.52 -13.46
C LYS A 103 14.24 -4.73 -13.56
N VAL A 104 14.87 -5.10 -12.44
CA VAL A 104 16.26 -5.52 -12.38
C VAL A 104 16.30 -7.00 -12.00
N THR A 105 16.75 -7.83 -12.94
CA THR A 105 16.82 -9.28 -12.77
C THR A 105 17.53 -9.66 -11.47
N GLY A 106 16.85 -10.42 -10.61
CA GLY A 106 17.38 -10.88 -9.33
C GLY A 106 17.52 -9.80 -8.24
N ARG A 107 17.05 -8.58 -8.46
CA ARG A 107 17.12 -7.48 -7.47
C ARG A 107 15.78 -6.81 -7.16
N GLY A 108 14.79 -6.89 -8.05
CA GLY A 108 13.45 -6.33 -7.83
C GLY A 108 13.09 -5.27 -8.86
N ILE A 109 12.35 -4.23 -8.44
CA ILE A 109 11.94 -3.11 -9.30
C ILE A 109 12.58 -1.80 -8.83
N VAL A 110 12.99 -0.97 -9.79
CA VAL A 110 13.53 0.35 -9.53
C VAL A 110 12.59 1.42 -10.06
N PHE A 111 12.34 2.44 -9.24
CA PHE A 111 11.66 3.66 -9.64
C PHE A 111 12.70 4.71 -10.02
N ALA A 112 12.75 5.06 -11.31
CA ALA A 112 13.53 6.16 -11.83
C ALA A 112 12.77 7.48 -11.71
N GLY A 113 13.40 8.47 -11.11
CA GLY A 113 12.79 9.77 -10.90
C GLY A 113 13.75 10.81 -10.34
N TYR A 114 13.16 11.75 -9.60
CA TYR A 114 13.90 12.76 -8.87
C TYR A 114 13.25 13.11 -7.55
N ILE A 115 14.08 13.52 -6.60
CA ILE A 115 13.64 14.05 -5.31
C ILE A 115 13.09 15.45 -5.55
N GLU A 116 11.81 15.66 -5.25
CA GLU A 116 11.18 16.99 -5.31
C GLU A 116 11.50 17.78 -4.04
N ASP A 117 11.48 17.12 -2.89
CA ASP A 117 11.74 17.72 -1.58
C ASP A 117 12.26 16.66 -0.59
N GLY A 118 13.00 17.12 0.43
CA GLY A 118 13.47 16.29 1.53
C GLY A 118 14.71 15.44 1.23
N SER A 119 14.90 14.38 2.01
CA SER A 119 16.05 13.47 1.89
C SER A 119 15.58 12.03 2.06
N LEU A 120 15.88 11.20 1.07
CA LEU A 120 15.42 9.82 1.00
C LEU A 120 16.57 8.87 1.33
N SER A 121 16.26 7.78 2.04
CA SER A 121 17.26 6.81 2.45
C SER A 121 16.71 5.39 2.38
N SER A 122 17.62 4.42 2.25
CA SER A 122 17.26 3.00 2.43
C SER A 122 16.66 2.79 3.82
N GLY A 123 15.56 2.06 3.88
CA GLY A 123 14.77 1.85 5.09
C GLY A 123 13.56 2.77 5.25
N ASN A 124 13.48 3.89 4.51
CA ASN A 124 12.25 4.67 4.46
C ASN A 124 11.13 3.90 3.74
N THR A 125 9.89 4.34 3.96
CA THR A 125 8.72 3.79 3.27
C THR A 125 8.19 4.80 2.26
N ILE A 126 7.98 4.36 1.03
CA ILE A 126 7.37 5.15 -0.04
C ILE A 126 5.90 4.77 -0.18
N GLU A 127 5.03 5.79 -0.20
CA GLU A 127 3.61 5.72 -0.55
C GLU A 127 3.43 6.28 -1.97
N PHE A 128 2.80 5.51 -2.84
CA PHE A 128 2.45 5.94 -4.19
C PHE A 128 1.14 5.28 -4.64
N VAL A 129 0.50 5.87 -5.65
CA VAL A 129 -0.82 5.43 -6.12
C VAL A 129 -0.70 4.90 -7.53
N THR A 130 -1.26 3.71 -7.77
CA THR A 130 -1.57 3.19 -9.11
C THR A 130 -3.09 3.29 -9.31
N PRO A 131 -3.64 3.00 -10.51
CA PRO A 131 -5.08 3.14 -10.76
C PRO A 131 -5.99 2.42 -9.76
N PHE A 132 -5.51 1.34 -9.14
CA PHE A 132 -6.31 0.50 -8.24
C PHE A 132 -5.85 0.52 -6.78
N TYR A 133 -4.57 0.80 -6.52
CA TYR A 133 -3.95 0.58 -5.21
C TYR A 133 -3.17 1.80 -4.72
N ILE A 134 -3.17 1.97 -3.40
CA ILE A 134 -2.16 2.73 -2.66
C ILE A 134 -1.09 1.74 -2.22
N TRP A 135 0.11 1.88 -2.75
CA TRP A 135 1.24 1.02 -2.44
C TRP A 135 2.11 1.64 -1.37
N HIS A 136 2.42 0.85 -0.34
CA HIS A 136 3.34 1.21 0.74
C HIS A 136 4.47 0.22 0.75
N ARG A 137 5.65 0.64 0.30
CA ARG A 137 6.80 -0.25 0.18
C ARG A 137 8.06 0.36 0.76
N LYS A 138 8.92 -0.51 1.25
CA LYS A 138 10.21 -0.10 1.78
C LYS A 138 11.15 0.23 0.62
N ILE A 139 11.93 1.28 0.78
CA ILE A 139 13.06 1.59 -0.09
C ILE A 139 14.23 0.72 0.37
N CYS A 140 14.68 -0.20 -0.48
CA CYS A 140 15.83 -1.06 -0.23
C CYS A 140 17.15 -0.37 -0.59
N GLY A 141 17.14 0.53 -1.56
CA GLY A 141 18.35 1.21 -2.04
C GLY A 141 18.02 2.55 -2.69
N VAL A 142 18.96 3.48 -2.60
CA VAL A 142 18.91 4.79 -3.26
C VAL A 142 20.21 4.95 -4.04
N GLU A 143 20.11 5.08 -5.35
CA GLU A 143 21.27 5.19 -6.23
C GLU A 143 21.15 6.43 -7.11
N GLY A 144 22.27 7.15 -7.30
CA GLY A 144 22.35 8.23 -8.28
C GLY A 144 22.41 7.64 -9.70
N LEU A 145 21.58 8.13 -10.60
CA LEU A 145 21.58 7.71 -12.00
C LEU A 145 22.55 8.57 -12.81
N LEU A 146 23.45 7.91 -13.53
CA LEU A 146 24.43 8.54 -14.42
C LEU A 146 23.89 8.65 -15.86
N ASP A 147 22.59 8.96 -16.04
CA ASP A 147 22.01 9.07 -17.38
C ASP A 147 22.25 10.49 -17.96
N PRO A 148 23.06 10.63 -19.03
CA PRO A 148 23.34 11.93 -19.65
C PRO A 148 22.13 12.54 -20.37
N SER A 149 21.07 11.77 -20.62
CA SER A 149 19.90 12.16 -21.42
C SER A 149 18.72 12.69 -20.58
N ALA A 150 18.79 12.56 -19.25
CA ALA A 150 17.69 12.92 -18.37
C ALA A 150 17.81 14.36 -17.86
N SER A 151 16.97 15.26 -18.37
CA SER A 151 16.93 16.64 -17.87
C SER A 151 16.39 16.77 -16.44
N LYS A 152 15.72 15.72 -15.92
CA LYS A 152 15.17 15.68 -14.54
C LYS A 152 15.36 14.36 -13.80
N ILE A 153 15.52 13.21 -14.45
CA ILE A 153 15.72 11.92 -13.76
C ILE A 153 17.17 11.84 -13.27
N ASN A 154 17.38 11.71 -11.97
CA ASN A 154 18.73 11.64 -11.39
C ASN A 154 18.87 10.60 -10.27
N THR A 155 17.78 9.95 -9.88
CA THR A 155 17.75 9.05 -8.72
C THR A 155 16.94 7.80 -9.05
N GLY A 156 17.48 6.64 -8.68
CA GLY A 156 16.81 5.34 -8.70
C GLY A 156 16.51 4.89 -7.28
N LEU A 157 15.26 4.51 -7.00
CA LEU A 157 14.85 3.88 -5.75
C LEU A 157 14.58 2.40 -5.99
N LEU A 158 15.33 1.52 -5.33
CA LEU A 158 15.04 0.08 -5.33
C LEU A 158 13.91 -0.19 -4.33
N ILE A 159 12.82 -0.78 -4.79
CA ILE A 159 11.61 -1.00 -3.98
C ILE A 159 11.51 -2.48 -3.58
N GLU A 160 11.20 -2.72 -2.31
CA GLU A 160 10.87 -4.05 -1.79
C GLU A 160 9.50 -4.48 -2.34
N CYS A 161 9.43 -5.58 -3.08
CA CYS A 161 8.16 -6.17 -3.54
C CYS A 161 7.93 -7.52 -2.86
N ARG A 162 6.67 -7.89 -2.65
CA ARG A 162 6.31 -9.14 -1.94
C ARG A 162 6.51 -10.39 -2.78
N ASN A 163 6.25 -10.29 -4.08
CA ASN A 163 6.27 -11.41 -5.01
C ASN A 163 6.49 -10.92 -6.46
N GLU A 164 6.62 -11.86 -7.40
CA GLU A 164 6.81 -11.55 -8.83
C GLU A 164 5.56 -10.92 -9.47
N PHE A 165 4.37 -11.21 -8.96
CA PHE A 165 3.12 -10.61 -9.47
C PHE A 165 3.15 -9.09 -9.28
N GLU A 166 3.45 -8.63 -8.06
CA GLU A 166 3.63 -7.20 -7.76
C GLU A 166 4.70 -6.55 -8.63
N ILE A 167 5.84 -7.22 -8.85
CA ILE A 167 6.91 -6.69 -9.71
C ILE A 167 6.40 -6.48 -11.13
N ASN A 168 5.65 -7.44 -11.68
CA ASN A 168 5.14 -7.35 -13.04
C ASN A 168 4.07 -6.27 -13.16
N GLU A 169 3.15 -6.16 -12.17
CA GLU A 169 2.13 -5.10 -12.13
C GLU A 169 2.78 -3.70 -12.12
N LEU A 170 3.78 -3.49 -11.27
CA LEU A 170 4.49 -2.20 -11.17
C LEU A 170 5.40 -1.92 -12.38
N GLN A 171 5.83 -2.96 -13.11
CA GLN A 171 6.59 -2.81 -14.34
C GLN A 171 5.70 -2.36 -15.51
N GLU A 172 4.45 -2.83 -15.56
CA GLU A 172 3.46 -2.46 -16.59
C GLU A 172 2.80 -1.10 -16.29
N TRP A 173 2.87 -0.65 -15.05
CA TRP A 173 2.37 0.66 -14.64
C TRP A 173 3.15 1.81 -15.30
N GLU A 174 2.42 2.72 -15.96
CA GLU A 174 2.94 3.99 -16.47
C GLU A 174 2.74 5.11 -15.42
N PRO A 175 3.82 5.60 -14.74
CA PRO A 175 3.65 6.50 -13.61
C PRO A 175 3.24 7.93 -13.98
N GLU A 176 3.41 8.37 -15.22
CA GLU A 176 3.06 9.73 -15.68
C GLU A 176 3.59 10.89 -14.79
N ASN A 177 4.77 10.75 -14.18
CA ASN A 177 5.30 11.67 -13.15
C ASN A 177 4.51 11.66 -11.83
N GLN A 178 4.03 10.49 -11.41
CA GLN A 178 3.38 10.28 -10.12
C GLN A 178 4.24 10.80 -8.98
N VAL A 179 3.65 11.65 -8.15
CA VAL A 179 4.29 12.11 -6.91
C VAL A 179 4.03 11.07 -5.82
N ALA A 180 5.11 10.61 -5.20
CA ALA A 180 5.12 9.71 -4.07
C ALA A 180 5.56 10.44 -2.81
N VAL A 181 4.97 10.06 -1.67
CA VAL A 181 5.34 10.59 -0.35
C VAL A 181 6.23 9.57 0.34
N VAL A 182 7.31 10.04 0.96
CA VAL A 182 8.25 9.16 1.67
C VAL A 182 8.23 9.47 3.15
N PHE A 183 8.09 8.43 3.96
CA PHE A 183 8.04 8.48 5.42
C PHE A 183 9.34 7.94 6.03
N GLU A 184 9.79 8.59 7.10
CA GLU A 184 10.83 8.08 7.99
C GLU A 184 10.36 6.78 8.64
N LYS A 185 11.33 5.92 8.98
CA LYS A 185 11.06 4.67 9.71
C LYS A 185 10.67 4.95 11.16
#